data_AF-A0A8C2V5S9-F1
#
_entry.id   AF-A0A8C2V5S9-F1
#
_cell.length_a   1.000
_cell.length_b   1.000
_cell.length_c   1.000
_cell.angle_alpha   90.00
_cell.angle_beta   90.00
_cell.angle_gamma   90.00
#
_symmetry.space_group_name_H-M   'P 1'
#
loop_
_entity.id
_entity.type
_entity.pdbx_description
1 polymer ?
#
loop_
_entity_poly.entity_id
_entity_poly.type
_entity_poly.pdbx_seq_one_letter_code
_entity_poly.pdbx_strand_id
1 'polypeptide(L)'
;ANVCRLRLTVPPESPAPEQMEKIARSEQPPELSNGESPRKLPQGVVYGVVRRSDQNQQKEMVVYGWSTSQLKEEMNYIKDVRATLEKVRRRMYGDYDEMRQKIRQLTQELSVSHARQDYLENHIQTQSSALESFNTMNSALASDSIGLQKTLVDVTLENSNIKDRIRNLQHTYEASMDELREKQRQLEAAQVENQLLRMKVESSQEANAEVMREMTKKLYSQYEERLREEQRRHSAEREALLEETNSFLKAVEEANKKMQAAEISLEEKDQKIGELDRLIERMEKERHQLQLQLLEHETEMSGEIPVADKKRYQQLEEASASLRERIRHLDDMVHCQQKKVKQMVEENNELQSRLDYLTESQPKTEVETREIGVGCDLLPSQPGRTREISMPSRSYTPYTRVLELTTKKTLT
;
A
#
# COMPACT_ATOMS: atom_id res chain seq x y z
N ALA A 1 -124.63 -117.91 -46.83
CA ALA A 1 -126.04 -118.11 -47.19
C ALA A 1 -126.36 -117.27 -48.42
N ASN A 2 -126.87 -117.94 -49.46
CA ASN A 2 -127.35 -117.51 -50.79
C ASN A 2 -127.15 -116.03 -51.17
N VAL A 3 -126.08 -115.77 -51.93
CA VAL A 3 -125.73 -114.47 -52.51
C VAL A 3 -126.18 -114.46 -53.97
N CYS A 4 -127.06 -113.53 -54.34
CA CYS A 4 -127.42 -113.24 -55.74
C CYS A 4 -126.72 -111.95 -56.18
N ARG A 5 -125.91 -112.02 -57.25
CA ARG A 5 -125.05 -110.93 -57.74
C ARG A 5 -125.52 -110.53 -59.15
N LEU A 6 -126.00 -109.30 -59.32
CA LEU A 6 -126.44 -108.75 -60.62
C LEU A 6 -125.48 -107.62 -61.06
N ARG A 7 -125.03 -107.66 -62.32
CA ARG A 7 -124.02 -106.76 -62.90
C ARG A 7 -124.67 -105.93 -64.03
N LEU A 8 -124.60 -104.60 -63.94
CA LEU A 8 -125.10 -103.66 -64.96
C LEU A 8 -124.04 -102.58 -65.24
N THR A 9 -123.67 -102.40 -66.51
CA THR A 9 -122.64 -101.49 -67.04
C THR A 9 -123.29 -100.40 -67.89
N VAL A 10 -122.75 -99.15 -67.89
CA VAL A 10 -122.74 -98.12 -68.98
C VAL A 10 -122.16 -96.75 -68.47
N PRO A 11 -121.57 -95.89 -69.33
CA PRO A 11 -120.30 -95.17 -69.10
C PRO A 11 -120.42 -93.59 -69.07
N PRO A 12 -119.41 -92.75 -69.42
CA PRO A 12 -118.80 -91.76 -68.50
C PRO A 12 -118.92 -90.28 -68.94
N GLU A 13 -118.50 -89.31 -68.10
CA GLU A 13 -117.88 -88.04 -68.56
C GLU A 13 -117.28 -87.21 -67.40
N SER A 14 -116.07 -86.71 -67.65
CA SER A 14 -115.42 -85.50 -67.08
C SER A 14 -115.69 -84.34 -68.07
N PRO A 15 -115.39 -83.03 -67.85
CA PRO A 15 -114.42 -82.43 -66.92
C PRO A 15 -114.83 -81.05 -66.28
N ALA A 16 -113.87 -80.53 -65.48
CA ALA A 16 -113.50 -79.20 -64.93
C ALA A 16 -113.99 -77.88 -65.64
N PRO A 17 -113.55 -76.64 -65.25
CA PRO A 17 -113.30 -75.96 -63.94
C PRO A 17 -113.76 -74.45 -63.90
N GLU A 18 -113.36 -73.75 -62.81
CA GLU A 18 -112.94 -72.31 -62.69
C GLU A 18 -113.83 -71.20 -62.06
N GLN A 19 -113.27 -70.64 -60.96
CA GLN A 19 -113.03 -69.23 -60.59
C GLN A 19 -114.11 -68.24 -60.03
N MET A 20 -113.59 -67.42 -59.10
CA MET A 20 -113.84 -66.00 -58.75
C MET A 20 -114.62 -65.55 -57.48
N GLU A 21 -113.89 -64.76 -56.67
CA GLU A 21 -114.17 -63.46 -55.99
C GLU A 21 -115.31 -63.21 -54.95
N LYS A 22 -114.90 -62.39 -53.94
CA LYS A 22 -115.59 -61.25 -53.24
C LYS A 22 -116.43 -61.40 -51.95
N ILE A 23 -115.98 -60.63 -50.93
CA ILE A 23 -116.63 -59.55 -50.14
C ILE A 23 -117.84 -59.83 -49.18
N ALA A 24 -117.56 -59.49 -47.91
CA ALA A 24 -118.29 -58.79 -46.82
C ALA A 24 -119.67 -59.20 -46.24
N ARG A 25 -119.69 -59.05 -44.90
CA ARG A 25 -120.74 -58.57 -43.94
C ARG A 25 -121.75 -59.55 -43.31
N SER A 26 -121.73 -59.52 -41.96
CA SER A 26 -122.82 -59.51 -40.94
C SER A 26 -123.97 -60.52 -41.01
N GLU A 27 -124.26 -61.21 -39.90
CA GLU A 27 -125.58 -61.24 -39.18
C GLU A 27 -125.65 -62.33 -38.08
N GLN A 28 -126.46 -62.08 -37.03
CA GLN A 28 -127.03 -63.07 -36.09
C GLN A 28 -128.51 -63.37 -36.49
N PRO A 29 -129.29 -64.16 -35.70
CA PRO A 29 -129.65 -65.59 -35.78
C PRO A 29 -131.14 -65.81 -36.24
N PRO A 30 -131.75 -67.02 -36.42
CA PRO A 30 -132.28 -67.86 -35.31
C PRO A 30 -132.64 -69.38 -35.57
N GLU A 31 -132.92 -70.07 -34.46
CA GLU A 31 -133.91 -71.15 -34.13
C GLU A 31 -134.09 -72.53 -34.84
N LEU A 32 -134.09 -73.55 -33.94
CA LEU A 32 -134.96 -74.75 -33.77
C LEU A 32 -135.18 -75.79 -34.89
N SER A 33 -135.01 -77.08 -34.55
CA SER A 33 -136.05 -78.12 -34.73
C SER A 33 -135.66 -79.46 -34.09
N ASN A 34 -136.45 -79.88 -33.09
CA ASN A 34 -136.39 -81.22 -32.46
C ASN A 34 -137.34 -82.17 -33.22
N GLY A 35 -136.80 -83.31 -33.68
CA GLY A 35 -137.55 -84.39 -34.30
C GLY A 35 -138.07 -85.42 -33.28
N GLU A 36 -139.32 -85.83 -33.48
CA GLU A 36 -140.08 -86.82 -32.72
C GLU A 36 -139.49 -88.24 -32.70
N SER A 37 -139.87 -88.98 -31.65
CA SER A 37 -139.62 -90.41 -31.42
C SER A 37 -140.49 -91.34 -32.29
N PRO A 38 -140.01 -92.57 -32.66
CA PRO A 38 -140.72 -93.43 -33.59
C PRO A 38 -141.31 -94.73 -32.99
N ARG A 39 -142.16 -95.37 -33.83
CA ARG A 39 -142.58 -96.80 -33.89
C ARG A 39 -143.94 -97.11 -33.23
N LYS A 40 -144.79 -97.96 -33.84
CA LYS A 40 -144.45 -99.29 -34.38
C LYS A 40 -145.37 -99.78 -35.51
N LEU A 41 -144.79 -100.56 -36.43
CA LEU A 41 -145.37 -101.65 -37.23
C LEU A 41 -144.25 -102.70 -37.50
N PRO A 42 -144.56 -103.96 -37.86
CA PRO A 42 -143.87 -105.15 -37.33
C PRO A 42 -142.81 -105.79 -38.23
N GLN A 43 -142.10 -106.75 -37.63
CA GLN A 43 -140.98 -107.59 -38.08
C GLN A 43 -140.87 -107.84 -39.60
N GLY A 44 -139.71 -107.47 -40.18
CA GLY A 44 -139.27 -107.87 -41.52
C GLY A 44 -137.76 -107.70 -41.67
N VAL A 45 -137.10 -108.65 -42.36
CA VAL A 45 -135.66 -108.68 -42.64
C VAL A 45 -135.27 -107.48 -43.53
N VAL A 46 -134.16 -106.81 -43.21
CA VAL A 46 -133.71 -105.59 -43.91
C VAL A 46 -132.54 -105.94 -44.83
N TYR A 47 -132.70 -105.63 -46.12
CA TYR A 47 -131.66 -105.79 -47.13
C TYR A 47 -130.96 -104.44 -47.36
N GLY A 48 -129.64 -104.39 -47.10
CA GLY A 48 -128.79 -103.22 -47.33
C GLY A 48 -127.99 -103.37 -48.62
N VAL A 49 -128.10 -102.40 -49.52
CA VAL A 49 -127.34 -102.37 -50.78
C VAL A 49 -126.10 -101.49 -50.59
N VAL A 50 -124.91 -102.09 -50.60
CA VAL A 50 -123.66 -101.34 -50.50
C VAL A 50 -123.04 -101.24 -51.89
N ARG A 51 -122.94 -100.01 -52.39
CA ARG A 51 -122.29 -99.71 -53.68
C ARG A 51 -120.77 -99.70 -53.45
N ARG A 52 -120.07 -100.71 -53.98
CA ARG A 52 -118.60 -100.72 -53.98
C ARG A 52 -118.11 -100.26 -55.35
N SER A 53 -117.26 -99.25 -55.34
CA SER A 53 -116.55 -98.77 -56.53
C SER A 53 -115.08 -99.15 -56.36
N ASP A 54 -114.66 -100.27 -56.95
CA ASP A 54 -113.23 -100.56 -57.10
C ASP A 54 -112.64 -99.78 -58.28
N GLN A 55 -111.33 -99.51 -58.23
CA GLN A 55 -110.58 -98.63 -59.14
C GLN A 55 -110.68 -98.98 -60.64
N ASN A 56 -111.32 -100.09 -61.03
CA ASN A 56 -111.50 -100.55 -62.42
C ASN A 56 -112.89 -100.29 -63.05
N GLN A 57 -113.67 -99.34 -62.52
CA GLN A 57 -114.93 -98.85 -63.11
C GLN A 57 -115.99 -99.92 -63.47
N GLN A 58 -116.01 -101.06 -62.78
CA GLN A 58 -117.17 -101.97 -62.78
C GLN A 58 -117.92 -101.81 -61.46
N LYS A 59 -119.06 -101.13 -61.50
CA LYS A 59 -119.91 -100.84 -60.34
C LYS A 59 -120.64 -102.10 -59.92
N GLU A 60 -120.14 -102.77 -58.89
CA GLU A 60 -120.72 -104.00 -58.38
C GLU A 60 -121.67 -103.69 -57.23
N MET A 61 -122.93 -104.14 -57.37
CA MET A 61 -123.97 -103.93 -56.39
C MET A 61 -124.15 -105.21 -55.57
N VAL A 62 -123.66 -105.22 -54.33
CA VAL A 62 -123.75 -106.38 -53.43
C VAL A 62 -124.80 -106.08 -52.37
N VAL A 63 -125.81 -106.93 -52.31
CA VAL A 63 -126.90 -106.84 -51.35
C VAL A 63 -126.58 -107.75 -50.16
N TYR A 64 -126.43 -107.17 -48.98
CA TYR A 64 -126.26 -107.92 -47.73
C TYR A 64 -127.59 -107.95 -46.99
N GLY A 65 -128.09 -109.15 -46.69
CA GLY A 65 -129.22 -109.33 -45.78
C GLY A 65 -128.73 -109.32 -44.35
N TRP A 66 -129.21 -108.38 -43.53
CA TRP A 66 -128.91 -108.34 -42.10
C TRP A 66 -130.14 -108.65 -41.27
N SER A 67 -129.94 -109.41 -40.20
CA SER A 67 -130.92 -109.55 -39.14
C SER A 67 -131.02 -108.24 -38.34
N THR A 68 -132.21 -107.92 -37.83
CA THR A 68 -132.46 -106.68 -37.06
C THR A 68 -131.63 -106.60 -35.76
N SER A 69 -131.08 -107.71 -35.28
CA SER A 69 -130.13 -107.76 -34.16
C SER A 69 -128.73 -107.29 -34.58
N GLN A 70 -128.17 -107.80 -35.67
CA GLN A 70 -126.81 -107.47 -36.14
C GLN A 70 -126.63 -105.98 -36.46
N LEU A 71 -127.59 -105.34 -37.14
CA LEU A 71 -127.49 -103.90 -37.45
C LEU A 71 -127.50 -103.03 -36.18
N LYS A 72 -128.18 -103.50 -35.13
CA LYS A 72 -128.29 -102.79 -33.86
C LYS A 72 -126.98 -102.85 -33.08
N GLU A 73 -126.27 -103.98 -33.12
CA GLU A 73 -124.93 -104.12 -32.55
C GLU A 73 -123.91 -103.23 -33.27
N GLU A 74 -123.88 -103.25 -34.60
CA GLU A 74 -122.96 -102.40 -35.38
C GLU A 74 -123.23 -100.90 -35.17
N MET A 75 -124.51 -100.48 -35.08
CA MET A 75 -124.85 -99.09 -34.77
C MET A 75 -124.44 -98.70 -33.35
N ASN A 76 -124.53 -99.63 -32.39
CA ASN A 76 -124.03 -99.39 -31.03
C ASN A 76 -122.50 -99.31 -31.02
N TYR A 77 -121.79 -100.17 -31.75
CA TYR A 77 -120.33 -100.14 -31.87
C TYR A 77 -119.82 -98.80 -32.44
N ILE A 78 -120.43 -98.29 -33.51
CA ILE A 78 -120.06 -96.98 -34.09
C ILE A 78 -120.32 -95.83 -33.10
N LYS A 79 -121.42 -95.90 -32.34
CA LYS A 79 -121.71 -94.89 -31.30
C LYS A 79 -120.65 -94.92 -30.20
N ASP A 80 -120.26 -96.11 -29.76
CA ASP A 80 -119.24 -96.27 -28.72
C ASP A 80 -117.87 -95.79 -29.18
N VAL A 81 -117.46 -96.10 -30.41
CA VAL A 81 -116.21 -95.61 -31.02
C VAL A 81 -116.22 -94.08 -31.14
N ARG A 82 -117.32 -93.48 -31.62
CA ARG A 82 -117.45 -92.02 -31.69
C ARG A 82 -117.38 -91.39 -30.30
N ALA A 83 -118.03 -92.00 -29.30
CA ALA A 83 -117.99 -91.52 -27.92
C ALA A 83 -116.58 -91.65 -27.31
N THR A 84 -115.81 -92.69 -27.66
CA THR A 84 -114.42 -92.84 -27.22
C THR A 84 -113.48 -91.87 -27.91
N LEU A 85 -113.61 -91.67 -29.22
CA LEU A 85 -112.84 -90.65 -29.96
C LEU A 85 -113.13 -89.24 -29.43
N GLU A 86 -114.38 -88.90 -29.11
CA GLU A 86 -114.72 -87.59 -28.57
C GLU A 86 -114.24 -87.41 -27.11
N LYS A 87 -114.13 -88.50 -26.34
CA LYS A 87 -113.47 -88.50 -25.02
C LYS A 87 -111.96 -88.28 -25.15
N VAL A 88 -111.30 -88.93 -26.12
CA VAL A 88 -109.86 -88.73 -26.40
C VAL A 88 -109.60 -87.31 -26.86
N ARG A 89 -110.44 -86.77 -27.77
CA ARG A 89 -110.35 -85.38 -28.24
C ARG A 89 -110.42 -84.40 -27.07
N ARG A 90 -111.39 -84.55 -26.17
CA ARG A 90 -111.52 -83.68 -24.99
C ARG A 90 -110.33 -83.77 -24.03
N ARG A 91 -109.76 -84.96 -23.79
CA ARG A 91 -108.52 -85.08 -23.02
C ARG A 91 -107.34 -84.41 -23.72
N MET A 92 -107.13 -84.68 -25.01
CA MET A 92 -106.02 -84.12 -25.78
C MET A 92 -106.04 -82.59 -25.82
N TYR A 93 -107.21 -81.96 -25.98
CA TYR A 93 -107.33 -80.50 -25.90
C TYR A 93 -107.09 -79.96 -24.48
N GLY A 94 -107.56 -80.66 -23.44
CA GLY A 94 -107.26 -80.30 -22.05
C GLY A 94 -105.77 -80.37 -21.72
N ASP A 95 -105.11 -81.47 -22.09
CA ASP A 95 -103.67 -81.68 -21.88
C ASP A 95 -102.84 -80.68 -22.70
N TYR A 96 -103.26 -80.38 -23.94
CA TYR A 96 -102.63 -79.37 -24.79
C TYR A 96 -102.80 -77.95 -24.24
N ASP A 97 -103.98 -77.60 -23.74
CA ASP A 97 -104.24 -76.28 -23.14
C ASP A 97 -103.48 -76.11 -21.82
N GLU A 98 -103.39 -77.15 -20.99
CA GLU A 98 -102.59 -77.16 -19.77
C GLU A 98 -101.10 -77.02 -20.08
N MET A 99 -100.59 -77.75 -21.08
CA MET A 99 -99.21 -77.61 -21.56
C MET A 99 -98.95 -76.22 -22.13
N ARG A 100 -99.90 -75.65 -22.89
CA ARG A 100 -99.81 -74.29 -23.42
C ARG A 100 -99.82 -73.23 -22.32
N GLN A 101 -100.51 -73.49 -21.20
CA GLN A 101 -100.47 -72.63 -20.02
C GLN A 101 -99.13 -72.77 -19.26
N LYS A 102 -98.63 -74.00 -19.06
CA LYS A 102 -97.32 -74.25 -18.46
C LYS A 102 -96.18 -73.63 -19.27
N ILE A 103 -96.21 -73.76 -20.60
CA ILE A 103 -95.24 -73.10 -21.50
C ILE A 103 -95.31 -71.59 -21.33
N ARG A 104 -96.51 -70.99 -21.32
CA ARG A 104 -96.67 -69.55 -21.09
C ARG A 104 -96.14 -69.11 -19.72
N GLN A 105 -96.41 -69.89 -18.67
CA GLN A 105 -95.91 -69.63 -17.33
C GLN A 105 -94.38 -69.71 -17.28
N LEU A 106 -93.78 -70.76 -17.84
CA LEU A 106 -92.31 -70.90 -17.92
C LEU A 106 -91.69 -69.77 -18.75
N THR A 107 -92.31 -69.34 -19.85
CA THR A 107 -91.84 -68.19 -20.64
C THR A 107 -91.89 -66.89 -19.81
N GLN A 108 -92.93 -66.71 -18.99
CA GLN A 108 -93.04 -65.54 -18.11
C GLN A 108 -92.03 -65.59 -16.97
N GLU A 109 -91.83 -66.75 -16.34
CA GLU A 109 -90.81 -66.92 -15.30
C GLU A 109 -89.40 -66.74 -15.86
N LEU A 110 -89.14 -67.24 -17.08
CA LEU A 110 -87.87 -67.05 -17.78
C LEU A 110 -87.64 -65.57 -18.13
N SER A 111 -88.66 -64.84 -18.58
CA SER A 111 -88.53 -63.40 -18.87
C SER A 111 -88.31 -62.58 -17.60
N VAL A 112 -89.00 -62.90 -16.51
CA VAL A 112 -88.77 -62.28 -15.19
C VAL A 112 -87.37 -62.61 -14.66
N SER A 113 -86.90 -63.85 -14.83
CA SER A 113 -85.55 -64.26 -14.45
C SER A 113 -84.48 -63.55 -15.28
N HIS A 114 -84.68 -63.41 -16.59
CA HIS A 114 -83.78 -62.64 -17.47
C HIS A 114 -83.76 -61.16 -17.08
N ALA A 115 -84.92 -60.53 -16.88
CA ALA A 115 -84.97 -59.14 -16.42
C ALA A 115 -84.26 -58.93 -15.07
N ARG A 116 -84.36 -59.90 -14.15
CA ARG A 116 -83.62 -59.88 -12.90
C ARG A 116 -82.11 -60.05 -13.10
N GLN A 117 -81.69 -60.94 -14.00
CA GLN A 117 -80.28 -61.12 -14.36
C GLN A 117 -79.70 -59.84 -14.97
N ASP A 118 -80.40 -59.25 -15.94
CA ASP A 118 -80.00 -57.99 -16.59
C ASP A 118 -79.90 -56.85 -15.57
N TYR A 119 -80.83 -56.77 -14.61
CA TYR A 119 -80.76 -55.79 -13.54
C TYR A 119 -79.51 -55.98 -12.67
N LEU A 120 -79.22 -57.22 -12.25
CA LEU A 120 -78.04 -57.54 -11.45
C LEU A 120 -76.74 -57.25 -12.21
N GLU A 121 -76.68 -57.60 -13.48
CA GLU A 121 -75.52 -57.33 -14.34
C GLU A 121 -75.29 -55.83 -14.52
N ASN A 122 -76.35 -55.05 -14.77
CA ASN A 122 -76.28 -53.59 -14.83
C ASN A 122 -75.82 -52.97 -13.49
N HIS A 123 -76.34 -53.49 -12.36
CA HIS A 123 -75.95 -53.02 -11.04
C HIS A 123 -74.47 -53.34 -10.76
N ILE A 124 -74.01 -54.56 -11.06
CA ILE A 124 -72.60 -54.96 -10.95
C ILE A 124 -71.73 -54.07 -11.84
N GLN A 125 -72.13 -53.82 -13.10
CA GLN A 125 -71.36 -52.98 -14.02
C GLN A 125 -71.24 -51.54 -13.52
N THR A 126 -72.32 -50.98 -12.96
CA THR A 126 -72.32 -49.64 -12.35
C THR A 126 -71.39 -49.61 -11.14
N GLN A 127 -71.45 -50.63 -10.27
CA GLN A 127 -70.56 -50.73 -9.12
C GLN A 127 -69.09 -50.94 -9.52
N SER A 128 -68.80 -51.76 -10.53
CA SER A 128 -67.44 -51.96 -11.05
C SER A 128 -66.87 -50.68 -11.65
N SER A 129 -67.66 -49.94 -12.43
CA SER A 129 -67.26 -48.62 -12.97
C SER A 129 -66.97 -47.61 -11.85
N ALA A 130 -67.77 -47.63 -10.78
CA ALA A 130 -67.53 -46.78 -9.61
C ALA A 130 -66.24 -47.18 -8.87
N LEU A 131 -65.98 -48.48 -8.69
CA LEU A 131 -64.74 -48.98 -8.09
C LEU A 131 -63.50 -48.66 -8.94
N GLU A 132 -63.60 -48.74 -10.26
CA GLU A 132 -62.53 -48.30 -11.17
C GLU A 132 -62.28 -46.80 -11.06
N SER A 133 -63.33 -45.98 -10.98
CA SER A 133 -63.21 -44.53 -10.71
C SER A 133 -62.52 -44.27 -9.36
N PHE A 134 -62.87 -44.99 -8.31
CA PHE A 134 -62.17 -44.88 -7.03
C PHE A 134 -60.70 -45.34 -7.11
N ASN A 135 -60.42 -46.42 -7.83
CA ASN A 135 -59.05 -46.91 -8.02
C ASN A 135 -58.20 -45.92 -8.83
N THR A 136 -58.76 -45.30 -9.87
CA THR A 136 -58.08 -44.26 -10.66
C THR A 136 -57.81 -43.02 -9.81
N MET A 137 -58.79 -42.54 -9.02
CA MET A 137 -58.58 -41.43 -8.09
C MET A 137 -57.54 -41.76 -7.02
N ASN A 138 -57.58 -42.95 -6.43
CA ASN A 138 -56.59 -43.39 -5.45
C ASN A 138 -55.19 -43.47 -6.06
N SER A 139 -55.08 -43.96 -7.30
CA SER A 139 -53.80 -44.02 -8.02
C SER A 139 -53.28 -42.62 -8.35
N ALA A 140 -54.14 -41.69 -8.75
CA ALA A 140 -53.80 -40.29 -9.00
C ALA A 140 -53.34 -39.60 -7.70
N LEU A 141 -54.09 -39.76 -6.60
CA LEU A 141 -53.71 -39.23 -5.29
C LEU A 141 -52.37 -39.81 -4.79
N ALA A 142 -52.12 -41.10 -5.02
CA ALA A 142 -50.84 -41.71 -4.69
C ALA A 142 -49.69 -41.10 -5.51
N SER A 143 -49.90 -40.91 -6.81
CA SER A 143 -48.94 -40.24 -7.69
C SER A 143 -48.66 -38.80 -7.27
N ASP A 144 -49.71 -38.02 -6.97
CA ASP A 144 -49.59 -36.64 -6.51
C ASP A 144 -48.89 -36.57 -5.15
N SER A 145 -49.20 -37.49 -4.23
CA SER A 145 -48.52 -37.61 -2.93
C SER A 145 -47.02 -37.88 -3.10
N ILE A 146 -46.66 -38.82 -3.98
CA ILE A 146 -45.27 -39.12 -4.32
C ILE A 146 -44.59 -37.91 -4.98
N GLY A 147 -45.28 -37.22 -5.89
CA GLY A 147 -44.76 -36.01 -6.56
C GLY A 147 -44.46 -34.87 -5.58
N LEU A 148 -45.35 -34.63 -4.62
CA LEU A 148 -45.16 -33.65 -3.56
C LEU A 148 -44.02 -34.04 -2.62
N GLN A 149 -43.95 -35.31 -2.20
CA GLN A 149 -42.85 -35.81 -1.38
C GLN A 149 -41.50 -35.65 -2.08
N LYS A 150 -41.42 -35.98 -3.37
CA LYS A 150 -40.22 -35.79 -4.18
C LYS A 150 -39.81 -34.31 -4.25
N THR A 151 -40.75 -33.43 -4.57
CA THR A 151 -40.48 -31.98 -4.66
C THR A 151 -39.99 -31.42 -3.32
N LEU A 152 -40.57 -31.86 -2.19
CA LEU A 152 -40.13 -31.43 -0.86
C LEU A 152 -38.70 -31.89 -0.56
N VAL A 153 -38.35 -33.13 -0.92
CA VAL A 153 -36.99 -33.66 -0.75
C VAL A 153 -36.00 -32.91 -1.64
N ASP A 154 -36.34 -32.68 -2.91
CA ASP A 154 -35.49 -31.95 -3.86
C ASP A 154 -35.21 -30.52 -3.35
N VAL A 155 -36.25 -29.80 -2.92
CA VAL A 155 -36.11 -28.46 -2.33
C VAL A 155 -35.29 -28.49 -1.04
N THR A 156 -35.42 -29.52 -0.20
CA THR A 156 -34.64 -29.65 1.03
C THR A 156 -33.16 -29.86 0.73
N LEU A 157 -32.85 -30.67 -0.29
CA LEU A 157 -31.48 -30.92 -0.74
C LEU A 157 -30.86 -29.68 -1.39
N GLU A 158 -31.61 -28.94 -2.20
CA GLU A 158 -31.15 -27.66 -2.75
C GLU A 158 -30.87 -26.64 -1.64
N ASN A 159 -31.76 -26.54 -0.64
CA ASN A 159 -31.55 -25.66 0.51
C ASN A 159 -30.32 -26.06 1.33
N SER A 160 -30.02 -27.35 1.50
CA SER A 160 -28.78 -27.78 2.15
C SER A 160 -27.55 -27.39 1.31
N ASN A 161 -27.60 -27.59 -0.02
CA ASN A 161 -26.51 -27.19 -0.91
C ASN A 161 -26.26 -25.67 -0.88
N ILE A 162 -27.32 -24.85 -0.87
CA ILE A 162 -27.21 -23.40 -0.74
C ILE A 162 -26.59 -23.02 0.61
N LYS A 163 -27.04 -23.64 1.70
CA LYS A 163 -26.48 -23.41 3.04
C LYS A 163 -24.99 -23.74 3.10
N ASP A 164 -24.55 -24.81 2.45
CA ASP A 164 -23.15 -25.22 2.39
C ASP A 164 -22.30 -24.23 1.60
N ARG A 165 -22.83 -23.75 0.46
CA ARG A 165 -22.18 -22.68 -0.32
C ARG A 165 -22.04 -21.38 0.48
N ILE A 166 -23.06 -21.01 1.25
CA ILE A 166 -22.99 -19.82 2.12
C ILE A 166 -21.91 -20.01 3.18
N ARG A 167 -21.84 -21.16 3.85
CA ARG A 167 -20.80 -21.45 4.85
C ARG A 167 -19.40 -21.41 4.25
N ASN A 168 -19.21 -21.98 3.06
CA ASN A 168 -17.93 -21.93 2.36
C ASN A 168 -17.53 -20.49 2.00
N LEU A 169 -18.47 -19.70 1.46
CA LEU A 169 -18.22 -18.29 1.16
C LEU A 169 -17.86 -17.49 2.40
N GLN A 170 -18.59 -17.70 3.51
CA GLN A 170 -18.29 -17.08 4.80
C GLN A 170 -16.88 -17.43 5.28
N HIS A 171 -16.50 -18.70 5.23
CA HIS A 171 -15.17 -19.13 5.61
C HIS A 171 -14.08 -18.50 4.72
N THR A 172 -14.28 -18.48 3.40
CA THR A 172 -13.30 -17.85 2.49
C THR A 172 -13.18 -16.35 2.72
N TYR A 173 -14.30 -15.68 3.00
CA TYR A 173 -14.31 -14.26 3.34
C TYR A 173 -13.54 -14.01 4.64
N GLU A 174 -13.80 -14.79 5.69
CA GLU A 174 -13.11 -14.69 6.97
C GLU A 174 -11.59 -14.91 6.81
N ALA A 175 -11.18 -15.95 6.07
CA ALA A 175 -9.77 -16.23 5.79
C ALA A 175 -9.07 -15.04 5.08
N SER A 176 -9.71 -14.48 4.04
CA SER A 176 -9.15 -13.31 3.34
C SER A 176 -9.09 -12.04 4.19
N MET A 177 -10.05 -11.86 5.11
CA MET A 177 -10.03 -10.76 6.06
C MET A 177 -8.90 -10.91 7.08
N ASP A 178 -8.62 -12.13 7.54
CA ASP A 178 -7.50 -12.40 8.43
C ASP A 178 -6.15 -12.24 7.75
N GLU A 179 -6.01 -12.69 6.50
CA GLU A 179 -4.84 -12.39 5.67
C GLU A 179 -4.63 -10.88 5.51
N LEU A 180 -5.69 -10.10 5.26
CA LEU A 180 -5.61 -8.65 5.13
C LEU A 180 -5.16 -8.00 6.45
N ARG A 181 -5.70 -8.44 7.60
CA ARG A 181 -5.27 -7.96 8.92
C ARG A 181 -3.81 -8.27 9.19
N GLU A 182 -3.35 -9.45 8.79
CA GLU A 182 -1.94 -9.83 8.96
C GLU A 182 -1.02 -9.01 8.06
N LYS A 183 -1.42 -8.75 6.81
CA LYS A 183 -0.70 -7.82 5.93
C LYS A 183 -0.66 -6.41 6.48
N GLN A 184 -1.74 -5.94 7.10
CA GLN A 184 -1.77 -4.65 7.78
C GLN A 184 -0.78 -4.60 8.96
N ARG A 185 -0.69 -5.65 9.79
CA ARG A 185 0.31 -5.73 10.86
C ARG A 185 1.75 -5.73 10.33
N GLN A 186 2.00 -6.47 9.24
CA GLN A 186 3.32 -6.49 8.59
C GLN A 186 3.71 -5.11 8.06
N LEU A 187 2.75 -4.38 7.48
CA LEU A 187 2.95 -3.00 7.02
C LEU A 187 3.29 -2.07 8.19
N GLU A 188 2.56 -2.14 9.29
CA GLU A 188 2.81 -1.34 10.50
C GLU A 188 4.18 -1.64 11.12
N ALA A 189 4.55 -2.91 11.22
CA ALA A 189 5.88 -3.32 11.69
C ALA A 189 6.99 -2.76 10.81
N ALA A 190 6.84 -2.86 9.48
CA ALA A 190 7.78 -2.30 8.52
C ALA A 190 7.84 -0.76 8.59
N GLN A 191 6.72 -0.08 8.85
CA GLN A 191 6.69 1.37 9.04
C GLN A 191 7.47 1.79 10.28
N VAL A 192 7.29 1.10 11.41
CA VAL A 192 8.03 1.37 12.65
C VAL A 192 9.53 1.11 12.46
N GLU A 193 9.90 0.02 11.78
CA GLU A 193 11.30 -0.27 11.46
C GLU A 193 11.92 0.82 10.56
N ASN A 194 11.19 1.26 9.52
CA ASN A 194 11.66 2.36 8.67
C ASN A 194 11.82 3.68 9.44
N GLN A 195 10.92 4.00 10.37
CA GLN A 195 11.05 5.17 11.24
C GLN A 195 12.29 5.05 12.14
N LEU A 196 12.53 3.88 12.73
CA LEU A 196 13.71 3.61 13.55
C LEU A 196 15.00 3.73 12.75
N LEU A 197 15.05 3.15 11.56
CA LEU A 197 16.20 3.25 10.66
C LEU A 197 16.46 4.71 10.27
N ARG A 198 15.41 5.47 9.98
CA ARG A 198 15.52 6.91 9.69
C ARG A 198 16.12 7.67 10.87
N MET A 199 15.61 7.49 12.09
CA MET A 199 16.18 8.11 13.29
C MET A 199 17.64 7.70 13.52
N LYS A 200 17.99 6.44 13.26
CA LYS A 200 19.37 5.95 13.41
C LYS A 200 20.32 6.57 12.39
N VAL A 201 19.87 6.73 11.15
CA VAL A 201 20.63 7.42 10.09
C VAL A 201 20.81 8.90 10.45
N GLU A 202 19.74 9.58 10.85
CA GLU A 202 19.78 10.99 11.28
C GLU A 202 20.72 11.20 12.48
N SER A 203 20.64 10.34 13.51
CA SER A 203 21.52 10.38 14.67
C SER A 203 22.99 10.10 14.30
N SER A 204 23.26 9.12 13.44
CA SER A 204 24.61 8.84 12.96
C SER A 204 25.16 9.99 12.11
N GLN A 205 24.33 10.59 11.26
CA GLN A 205 24.70 11.74 10.44
C GLN A 205 25.03 12.95 11.31
N GLU A 206 24.22 13.21 12.35
CA GLU A 206 24.45 14.32 13.28
C GLU A 206 25.75 14.14 14.07
N ALA A 207 26.02 12.94 14.57
CA ALA A 207 27.28 12.63 15.24
C ALA A 207 28.49 12.84 14.31
N ASN A 208 28.39 12.43 13.04
CA ASN A 208 29.45 12.67 12.05
C ASN A 208 29.63 14.17 11.75
N ALA A 209 28.54 14.93 11.65
CA ALA A 209 28.60 16.37 11.43
C ALA A 209 29.23 17.10 12.62
N GLU A 210 28.94 16.66 13.85
CA GLU A 210 29.55 17.19 15.08
C GLU A 210 31.07 16.98 15.09
N VAL A 211 31.56 15.78 14.76
CA VAL A 211 33.01 15.52 14.70
C VAL A 211 33.71 16.45 13.71
N MET A 212 33.10 16.69 12.54
CA MET A 212 33.66 17.64 11.56
C MET A 212 33.62 19.08 12.07
N ARG A 213 32.55 19.49 12.76
CA ARG A 213 32.43 20.81 13.39
C ARG A 213 33.46 21.00 14.50
N GLU A 214 33.66 20.01 15.36
CA GLU A 214 34.69 20.05 16.42
C GLU A 214 36.10 20.09 15.86
N MET A 215 36.41 19.28 14.84
CA MET A 215 37.71 19.30 14.18
C MET A 215 37.99 20.67 13.56
N THR A 216 36.99 21.25 12.89
CA THR A 216 37.07 22.59 12.32
C THR A 216 37.31 23.63 13.41
N LYS A 217 36.55 23.59 14.51
CA LYS A 217 36.70 24.50 15.66
C LYS A 217 38.09 24.38 16.30
N LYS A 218 38.60 23.16 16.49
CA LYS A 218 39.95 22.91 17.02
C LYS A 218 41.02 23.48 16.10
N LEU A 219 40.89 23.28 14.79
CA LEU A 219 41.83 23.81 13.80
C LEU A 219 41.87 25.35 13.82
N TYR A 220 40.70 26.01 13.80
CA TYR A 220 40.63 27.47 13.91
C TYR A 220 41.19 27.98 15.24
N SER A 221 40.83 27.34 16.35
CA SER A 221 41.36 27.71 17.67
C SER A 221 42.88 27.60 17.71
N GLN A 222 43.47 26.54 17.13
CA GLN A 222 44.92 26.37 17.03
C GLN A 222 45.56 27.46 16.18
N TYR A 223 44.96 27.83 15.04
CA TYR A 223 45.48 28.92 14.20
C TYR A 223 45.44 30.26 14.92
N GLU A 224 44.33 30.58 15.59
CA GLU A 224 44.23 31.82 16.36
C GLU A 224 45.21 31.84 17.53
N GLU A 225 45.44 30.71 18.20
CA GLU A 225 46.41 30.61 19.29
C GLU A 225 47.83 30.85 18.79
N ARG A 226 48.24 30.22 17.68
CA ARG A 226 49.52 30.47 17.03
C ARG A 226 49.69 31.93 16.61
N LEU A 227 48.63 32.54 16.06
CA LEU A 227 48.66 33.95 15.69
C LEU A 227 48.88 34.85 16.91
N ARG A 228 48.19 34.57 18.02
CA ARG A 228 48.37 35.31 19.28
C ARG A 228 49.77 35.11 19.85
N GLU A 229 50.33 33.90 19.77
CA GLU A 229 51.70 33.61 20.23
C GLU A 229 52.75 34.39 19.45
N GLU A 230 52.68 34.38 18.12
CA GLU A 230 53.61 35.15 17.28
C GLU A 230 53.45 36.66 17.50
N GLN A 231 52.22 37.15 17.62
CA GLN A 231 51.98 38.55 17.97
C GLN A 231 52.60 38.92 19.34
N ARG A 232 52.47 38.04 20.34
CA ARG A 232 53.10 38.26 21.65
C ARG A 232 54.62 38.23 21.57
N ARG A 233 55.21 37.28 20.82
CA ARG A 233 56.66 37.22 20.58
C ARG A 233 57.17 38.48 19.92
N HIS A 234 56.57 38.92 18.81
CA HIS A 234 56.94 40.17 18.17
C HIS A 234 56.78 41.38 19.09
N SER A 235 55.72 41.42 19.91
CA SER A 235 55.54 42.51 20.87
C SER A 235 56.64 42.55 21.94
N ALA A 236 57.06 41.37 22.43
CA ALA A 236 58.11 41.22 23.42
C ALA A 236 59.49 41.54 22.82
N GLU A 237 59.78 41.10 21.60
CA GLU A 237 61.01 41.44 20.88
C GLU A 237 61.12 42.94 20.64
N ARG A 238 60.01 43.57 20.21
CA ARG A 238 59.96 45.03 20.06
C ARG A 238 60.22 45.75 21.38
N GLU A 239 59.61 45.28 22.47
CA GLU A 239 59.83 45.87 23.80
C GLU A 239 61.27 45.70 24.28
N ALA A 240 61.87 44.52 24.08
CA ALA A 240 63.27 44.26 24.41
C ALA A 240 64.24 45.17 23.62
N LEU A 241 64.02 45.33 22.31
CA LEU A 241 64.82 46.24 21.48
C LEU A 241 64.66 47.71 21.89
N LEU A 242 63.45 48.12 22.27
CA LEU A 242 63.20 49.46 22.81
C LEU A 242 63.93 49.65 24.14
N GLU A 243 63.95 48.65 25.01
CA GLU A 243 64.68 48.70 26.28
C GLU A 243 66.20 48.76 26.07
N GLU A 244 66.75 47.99 25.13
CA GLU A 244 68.15 48.04 24.75
C GLU A 244 68.52 49.43 24.20
N THR A 245 67.71 49.97 23.29
CA THR A 245 67.89 51.33 22.74
C THR A 245 67.86 52.39 23.84
N ASN A 246 66.93 52.28 24.78
CA ASN A 246 66.84 53.20 25.92
C ASN A 246 68.05 53.08 26.86
N SER A 247 68.59 51.87 27.04
CA SER A 247 69.82 51.64 27.81
C SER A 247 71.03 52.30 27.13
N PHE A 248 71.18 52.15 25.81
CA PHE A 248 72.22 52.84 25.05
C PHE A 248 72.07 54.36 25.11
N LEU A 249 70.85 54.88 24.97
CA LEU A 249 70.58 56.31 25.06
C LEU A 249 71.01 56.87 26.43
N LYS A 250 70.66 56.19 27.53
CA LYS A 250 71.09 56.58 28.89
C LYS A 250 72.61 56.57 29.03
N ALA A 251 73.28 55.54 28.51
CA ALA A 251 74.74 55.44 28.58
C ALA A 251 75.43 56.59 27.81
N VAL A 252 74.90 56.95 26.62
CA VAL A 252 75.38 58.09 25.83
C VAL A 252 75.13 59.42 26.57
N GLU A 253 73.95 59.60 27.15
CA GLU A 253 73.63 60.80 27.96
C GLU A 253 74.59 60.94 29.16
N GLU A 254 74.90 59.85 29.85
CA GLU A 254 75.86 59.84 30.97
C GLU A 254 77.29 60.14 30.51
N ALA A 255 77.73 59.57 29.38
CA ALA A 255 79.02 59.87 28.78
C ALA A 255 79.13 61.36 28.39
N ASN A 256 78.09 61.91 27.77
CA ASN A 256 78.02 63.32 27.41
C ASN A 256 78.09 64.24 28.63
N LYS A 257 77.41 63.90 29.73
CA LYS A 257 77.52 64.66 31.00
C LYS A 257 78.94 64.66 31.55
N LYS A 258 79.64 63.52 31.51
CA LYS A 258 81.03 63.40 31.96
C LYS A 258 81.98 64.20 31.08
N MET A 259 81.77 64.16 29.77
CA MET A 259 82.55 64.93 28.80
C MET A 259 82.40 66.43 29.03
N GLN A 260 81.17 66.94 29.17
CA GLN A 260 80.91 68.35 29.48
C GLN A 260 81.58 68.79 30.78
N ALA A 261 81.56 67.94 31.82
CA ALA A 261 82.24 68.25 33.08
C ALA A 261 83.78 68.32 32.92
N ALA A 262 84.36 67.44 32.11
CA ALA A 262 85.78 67.47 31.79
C ALA A 262 86.17 68.71 30.96
N GLU A 263 85.33 69.10 29.99
CA GLU A 263 85.51 70.28 29.16
C GLU A 263 85.49 71.58 30.00
N ILE A 264 84.54 71.71 30.93
CA ILE A 264 84.49 72.87 31.85
C ILE A 264 85.75 72.92 32.72
N SER A 265 86.18 71.78 33.28
CA SER A 265 87.40 71.74 34.10
C SER A 265 88.67 72.07 33.31
N LEU A 266 88.71 71.74 32.02
CA LEU A 266 89.81 72.06 31.12
C LEU A 266 89.84 73.57 30.85
N GLU A 267 88.71 74.17 30.52
CA GLU A 267 88.55 75.62 30.32
C GLU A 267 88.99 76.42 31.55
N GLU A 268 88.64 75.97 32.77
CA GLU A 268 89.10 76.59 34.02
C GLU A 268 90.62 76.53 34.18
N LYS A 269 91.25 75.41 33.81
CA LYS A 269 92.71 75.26 33.84
C LYS A 269 93.39 76.14 32.80
N ASP A 270 92.85 76.23 31.59
CA ASP A 270 93.37 77.10 30.54
C ASP A 270 93.27 78.58 30.91
N GLN A 271 92.18 78.99 31.55
CA GLN A 271 92.08 80.34 32.13
C GLN A 271 93.20 80.58 33.14
N LYS A 272 93.51 79.59 33.99
CA LYS A 272 94.56 79.73 34.99
C LYS A 272 95.97 79.79 34.38
N ILE A 273 96.22 79.00 33.33
CA ILE A 273 97.46 79.07 32.54
C ILE A 273 97.60 80.48 31.96
N GLY A 274 96.55 81.00 31.32
CA GLY A 274 96.55 82.36 30.76
C GLY A 274 96.80 83.46 31.79
N GLU A 275 96.37 83.31 33.05
CA GLU A 275 96.74 84.22 34.13
C GLU A 275 98.23 84.17 34.49
N LEU A 276 98.80 82.98 34.56
CA LEU A 276 100.22 82.78 34.86
C LEU A 276 101.11 83.30 33.74
N ASP A 277 100.74 83.09 32.48
CA ASP A 277 101.47 83.62 31.32
C ASP A 277 101.53 85.15 31.32
N ARG A 278 100.40 85.82 31.62
CA ARG A 278 100.37 87.29 31.77
C ARG A 278 101.25 87.76 32.94
N LEU A 279 101.34 87.00 34.02
CA LEU A 279 102.24 87.33 35.14
C LEU A 279 103.70 87.19 34.72
N ILE A 280 104.05 86.09 34.06
CA ILE A 280 105.39 85.84 33.52
C ILE A 280 105.78 86.98 32.57
N GLU A 281 104.91 87.36 31.65
CA GLU A 281 105.18 88.47 30.71
C GLU A 281 105.48 89.80 31.45
N ARG A 282 104.74 90.11 32.53
CA ARG A 282 105.02 91.32 33.35
C ARG A 282 106.36 91.22 34.05
N MET A 283 106.67 90.07 34.63
CA MET A 283 107.95 89.82 35.31
C MET A 283 109.12 89.90 34.34
N GLU A 284 108.97 89.35 33.14
CA GLU A 284 109.95 89.44 32.06
C GLU A 284 110.14 90.89 31.63
N LYS A 285 109.08 91.68 31.45
CA LYS A 285 109.20 93.12 31.12
C LYS A 285 109.95 93.89 32.20
N GLU A 286 109.63 93.67 33.48
CA GLU A 286 110.37 94.29 34.61
C GLU A 286 111.84 93.87 34.59
N ARG A 287 112.12 92.57 34.37
CA ARG A 287 113.49 92.07 34.25
C ARG A 287 114.24 92.76 33.12
N HIS A 288 113.68 92.83 31.91
CA HIS A 288 114.31 93.50 30.77
C HIS A 288 114.54 94.99 31.06
N GLN A 289 113.62 95.66 31.75
CA GLN A 289 113.79 97.04 32.17
C GLN A 289 114.95 97.21 33.15
N LEU A 290 115.07 96.34 34.16
CA LEU A 290 116.20 96.36 35.09
C LEU A 290 117.52 96.01 34.41
N GLN A 291 117.52 95.11 33.41
CA GLN A 291 118.68 94.79 32.59
C GLN A 291 119.16 96.01 31.80
N LEU A 292 118.25 96.81 31.23
CA LEU A 292 118.59 98.07 30.56
C LEU A 292 119.19 99.08 31.54
N GLN A 293 118.61 99.24 32.73
CA GLN A 293 119.16 100.12 33.77
C GLN A 293 120.55 99.66 34.24
N LEU A 294 120.76 98.35 34.36
CA LEU A 294 122.08 97.79 34.68
C LEU A 294 123.10 98.16 33.59
N LEU A 295 122.72 98.01 32.31
CA LEU A 295 123.57 98.36 31.17
C LEU A 295 123.90 99.87 31.14
N GLU A 296 122.92 100.73 31.41
CA GLU A 296 123.13 102.18 31.53
C GLU A 296 124.19 102.48 32.60
N HIS A 297 124.06 101.93 33.81
CA HIS A 297 125.06 102.09 34.86
C HIS A 297 126.42 101.50 34.49
N GLU A 298 126.49 100.35 33.82
CA GLU A 298 127.76 99.78 33.34
C GLU A 298 128.45 100.68 32.30
N THR A 299 127.68 101.32 31.41
CA THR A 299 128.22 102.31 30.45
C THR A 299 128.68 103.60 31.13
N GLU A 300 127.94 104.12 32.11
CA GLU A 300 128.35 105.28 32.93
C GLU A 300 129.68 105.02 33.67
N MET A 301 129.90 103.77 34.09
CA MET A 301 131.12 103.32 34.77
C MET A 301 132.32 103.11 33.80
N SER A 302 132.07 103.02 32.50
CA SER A 302 133.10 102.86 31.46
C SER A 302 133.68 104.18 30.91
N GLY A 303 133.09 105.33 31.29
CA GLY A 303 133.61 106.67 30.96
C GLY A 303 134.83 107.07 31.78
N GLU A 304 135.65 108.01 31.29
CA GLU A 304 136.86 108.48 31.98
C GLU A 304 136.53 109.18 33.32
N ILE A 305 137.01 108.63 34.44
CA ILE A 305 136.70 109.12 35.79
C ILE A 305 137.85 109.96 36.35
N PRO A 306 137.64 111.27 36.65
CA PRO A 306 138.59 112.07 37.42
C PRO A 306 138.63 111.65 38.90
N VAL A 307 139.82 111.70 39.51
CA VAL A 307 140.19 111.14 40.84
C VAL A 307 139.30 111.59 42.02
N ALA A 308 138.50 112.64 41.87
CA ALA A 308 137.58 113.16 42.90
C ALA A 308 136.27 112.34 43.06
N ASP A 309 135.92 111.48 42.11
CA ASP A 309 134.60 110.80 42.05
C ASP A 309 134.62 109.31 42.48
N LYS A 310 135.67 108.87 43.19
CA LYS A 310 135.81 107.46 43.64
C LYS A 310 134.64 106.97 44.52
N LYS A 311 134.02 107.87 45.30
CA LYS A 311 132.85 107.56 46.14
C LYS A 311 131.57 107.37 45.32
N ARG A 312 131.42 108.11 44.22
CA ARG A 312 130.30 107.98 43.27
C ARG A 312 130.41 106.67 42.48
N TYR A 313 131.63 106.28 42.11
CA TYR A 313 131.90 104.98 41.50
C TYR A 313 131.52 103.81 42.41
N GLN A 314 131.92 103.84 43.68
CA GLN A 314 131.54 102.79 44.66
C GLN A 314 130.01 102.68 44.83
N GLN A 315 129.30 103.81 44.88
CA GLN A 315 127.83 103.82 44.96
C GLN A 315 127.16 103.27 43.70
N LEU A 316 127.70 103.58 42.51
CA LEU A 316 127.23 103.01 41.25
C LEU A 316 127.56 101.51 41.13
N GLU A 317 128.71 101.07 41.65
CA GLU A 317 129.11 99.66 41.71
C GLU A 317 128.20 98.86 42.66
N GLU A 318 127.90 99.40 43.83
CA GLU A 318 126.94 98.84 44.79
C GLU A 318 125.52 98.79 44.20
N ALA A 319 125.07 99.84 43.52
CA ALA A 319 123.78 99.86 42.82
C ALA A 319 123.71 98.82 41.68
N SER A 320 124.79 98.70 40.90
CA SER A 320 124.93 97.68 39.84
C SER A 320 124.93 96.25 40.42
N ALA A 321 125.63 96.02 41.54
CA ALA A 321 125.58 94.73 42.25
C ALA A 321 124.17 94.40 42.76
N SER A 322 123.47 95.38 43.32
CA SER A 322 122.08 95.23 43.77
C SER A 322 121.11 94.96 42.62
N LEU A 323 121.28 95.63 41.48
CA LEU A 323 120.49 95.37 40.26
C LEU A 323 120.75 93.96 39.70
N ARG A 324 122.01 93.51 39.68
CA ARG A 324 122.36 92.13 39.29
C ARG A 324 121.71 91.09 40.20
N GLU A 325 121.65 91.35 41.50
CA GLU A 325 120.94 90.50 42.44
C GLU A 325 119.41 90.48 42.19
N ARG A 326 118.80 91.65 41.95
CA ARG A 326 117.36 91.74 41.63
C ARG A 326 116.99 91.07 40.31
N ILE A 327 117.83 91.21 39.28
CA ILE A 327 117.65 90.52 37.99
C ILE A 327 117.73 89.00 38.20
N ARG A 328 118.74 88.50 38.95
CA ARG A 328 118.84 87.07 39.28
C ARG A 328 117.60 86.55 40.02
N HIS A 329 117.10 87.30 41.00
CA HIS A 329 115.87 86.92 41.71
C HIS A 329 114.63 86.91 40.80
N LEU A 330 114.48 87.89 39.91
CA LEU A 330 113.39 87.90 38.93
C LEU A 330 113.51 86.72 37.95
N ASP A 331 114.72 86.40 37.48
CA ASP A 331 114.97 85.24 36.63
C ASP A 331 114.59 83.94 37.32
N ASP A 332 114.96 83.76 38.59
CA ASP A 332 114.57 82.58 39.38
C ASP A 332 113.06 82.49 39.54
N MET A 333 112.38 83.62 39.82
CA MET A 333 110.92 83.63 39.93
C MET A 333 110.23 83.37 38.58
N VAL A 334 110.72 83.95 37.49
CA VAL A 334 110.24 83.68 36.12
C VAL A 334 110.40 82.21 35.80
N HIS A 335 111.58 81.62 36.05
CA HIS A 335 111.83 80.20 35.83
C HIS A 335 110.93 79.31 36.69
N CYS A 336 110.68 79.66 37.96
CA CYS A 336 109.74 78.92 38.81
C CYS A 336 108.31 78.98 38.26
N GLN A 337 107.84 80.15 37.81
CA GLN A 337 106.50 80.28 37.23
C GLN A 337 106.38 79.58 35.88
N GLN A 338 107.39 79.70 35.01
CA GLN A 338 107.46 78.99 33.73
C GLN A 338 107.42 77.46 33.94
N LYS A 339 108.13 76.94 34.95
CA LYS A 339 108.07 75.52 35.31
C LYS A 339 106.67 75.09 35.74
N LYS A 340 105.97 75.94 36.50
CA LYS A 340 104.60 75.68 36.93
C LYS A 340 103.62 75.68 35.75
N VAL A 341 103.72 76.66 34.84
CA VAL A 341 102.94 76.70 33.60
C VAL A 341 103.20 75.44 32.79
N LYS A 342 104.45 75.06 32.59
CA LYS A 342 104.82 73.86 31.84
C LYS A 342 104.16 72.60 32.41
N GLN A 343 104.21 72.42 33.73
CA GLN A 343 103.53 71.29 34.38
C GLN A 343 102.00 71.36 34.17
N MET A 344 101.39 72.55 34.31
CA MET A 344 99.95 72.73 34.09
C MET A 344 99.55 72.45 32.64
N VAL A 345 100.36 72.85 31.66
CA VAL A 345 100.16 72.56 30.24
C VAL A 345 100.29 71.07 29.96
N GLU A 346 101.27 70.39 30.57
CA GLU A 346 101.41 68.93 30.47
C GLU A 346 100.18 68.20 31.02
N GLU A 347 99.73 68.57 32.23
CA GLU A 347 98.49 68.03 32.81
C GLU A 347 97.26 68.35 31.96
N ASN A 348 97.21 69.53 31.34
CA ASN A 348 96.08 69.90 30.48
C ASN A 348 96.09 69.12 29.16
N ASN A 349 97.25 68.92 28.55
CA ASN A 349 97.40 68.07 27.36
C ASN A 349 97.03 66.61 27.64
N GLU A 350 97.34 66.09 28.83
CA GLU A 350 96.87 64.76 29.26
C GLU A 350 95.35 64.72 29.41
N LEU A 351 94.74 65.74 29.99
CA LEU A 351 93.28 65.85 30.10
C LEU A 351 92.60 66.02 28.74
N GLN A 352 93.16 66.83 27.84
CA GLN A 352 92.71 66.99 26.47
C GLN A 352 92.79 65.66 25.72
N SER A 353 93.89 64.92 25.85
CA SER A 353 94.02 63.59 25.24
C SER A 353 92.95 62.61 25.75
N ARG A 354 92.57 62.71 27.03
CA ARG A 354 91.45 61.93 27.58
C ARG A 354 90.10 62.39 27.04
N LEU A 355 89.89 63.70 26.85
CA LEU A 355 88.69 64.26 26.24
C LEU A 355 88.56 63.83 24.77
N ASP A 356 89.65 63.88 24.02
CA ASP A 356 89.72 63.44 22.63
C ASP A 356 89.43 61.95 22.53
N TYR A 357 90.01 61.12 23.40
CA TYR A 357 89.67 59.70 23.48
C TYR A 357 88.18 59.45 23.81
N LEU A 358 87.61 60.22 24.74
CA LEU A 358 86.18 60.13 25.06
C LEU A 358 85.31 60.54 23.87
N THR A 359 85.72 61.57 23.13
CA THR A 359 85.05 62.07 21.92
C THR A 359 85.14 61.06 20.77
N GLU A 360 86.28 60.41 20.61
CA GLU A 360 86.54 59.43 19.55
C GLU A 360 85.93 58.05 19.86
N SER A 361 85.75 57.74 21.15
CA SER A 361 85.04 56.54 21.62
C SER A 361 83.51 56.62 21.48
N GLN A 362 82.96 57.78 21.09
CA GLN A 362 81.56 57.89 20.71
C GLN A 362 81.30 57.03 19.46
N PRO A 363 80.24 56.18 19.45
CA PRO A 363 79.78 55.62 18.21
C PRO A 363 79.32 56.78 17.32
N LYS A 364 79.96 56.94 16.14
CA LYS A 364 79.47 57.83 15.09
C LYS A 364 77.98 57.55 14.90
N THR A 365 77.15 58.56 15.04
CA THR A 365 75.71 58.51 14.73
C THR A 365 75.50 58.41 13.21
N GLU A 366 76.06 57.38 12.60
CA GLU A 366 75.63 56.80 11.34
C GLU A 366 75.19 55.38 11.66
N VAL A 367 74.16 55.26 12.48
CA VAL A 367 73.28 54.11 12.33
C VAL A 367 72.56 54.37 11.02
N GLU A 368 73.10 53.84 9.92
CA GLU A 368 72.33 53.58 8.71
C GLU A 368 71.17 52.70 9.17
N THR A 369 70.04 53.32 9.52
CA THR A 369 68.78 52.62 9.70
C THR A 369 68.42 52.09 8.33
N ARG A 370 69.05 50.97 7.94
CA ARG A 370 68.44 50.06 7.00
C ARG A 370 67.17 49.64 7.70
N GLU A 371 66.07 50.26 7.31
CA GLU A 371 64.77 49.68 7.46
C GLU A 371 64.89 48.27 6.88
N ILE A 372 65.20 47.29 7.74
CA ILE A 372 64.81 45.93 7.48
C ILE A 372 63.31 45.97 7.69
N GLY A 373 62.62 46.49 6.68
CA GLY A 373 61.24 46.18 6.45
C GLY A 373 61.20 44.67 6.36
N VAL A 374 60.90 44.02 7.48
CA VAL A 374 60.30 42.70 7.46
C VAL A 374 58.96 42.94 6.79
N GLY A 375 58.99 42.97 5.46
CA GLY A 375 57.81 42.94 4.65
C GLY A 375 57.08 41.70 5.09
N CYS A 376 56.02 41.88 5.87
CA CYS A 376 54.91 40.95 5.79
C CYS A 376 54.57 40.91 4.30
N ASP A 377 54.91 39.82 3.61
CA ASP A 377 54.39 39.48 2.29
C ASP A 377 52.88 39.20 2.42
N LEU A 378 52.13 40.21 2.86
CA LEU A 378 50.71 40.32 2.66
C LEU A 378 50.57 41.16 1.39
N LEU A 379 50.61 40.46 0.26
CA LEU A 379 50.25 40.99 -1.04
C LEU A 379 49.00 41.88 -0.91
N PRO A 380 49.01 43.12 -1.44
CA PRO A 380 47.80 43.92 -1.51
C PRO A 380 46.75 43.14 -2.30
N SER A 381 45.65 42.78 -1.64
CA SER A 381 44.46 42.27 -2.31
C SER A 381 44.03 43.29 -3.36
N GLN A 382 44.29 42.99 -4.64
CA GLN A 382 43.82 43.82 -5.74
C GLN A 382 42.30 43.95 -5.69
N PRO A 383 41.74 45.17 -5.67
CA PRO A 383 40.34 45.37 -6.00
C PRO A 383 40.24 45.36 -7.52
N GLY A 384 39.85 44.22 -8.10
CA GLY A 384 39.53 44.17 -9.53
C GLY A 384 40.28 43.12 -10.34
N ARG A 385 40.24 41.86 -9.91
CA ARG A 385 40.09 40.75 -10.84
C ARG A 385 39.12 39.75 -10.22
N THR A 386 37.86 39.86 -10.61
CA THR A 386 36.88 38.78 -10.58
C THR A 386 37.39 37.67 -11.50
N ARG A 387 38.44 36.95 -11.09
CA ARG A 387 38.53 35.55 -11.45
C ARG A 387 37.43 34.91 -10.63
N GLU A 388 36.30 34.64 -11.27
CA GLU A 388 35.42 33.56 -10.87
C GLU A 388 36.31 32.31 -10.79
N ILE A 389 36.97 32.13 -9.65
CA ILE A 389 37.15 30.79 -9.13
C ILE A 389 35.72 30.40 -8.82
N SER A 390 35.05 29.81 -9.82
CA SER A 390 33.98 28.87 -9.58
C SER A 390 34.62 27.79 -8.71
N MET A 391 34.65 28.04 -7.40
CA MET A 391 34.56 26.98 -6.43
C MET A 391 33.42 26.15 -6.99
N PRO A 392 33.62 24.87 -7.35
CA PRO A 392 32.48 24.05 -7.61
C PRO A 392 31.67 24.19 -6.33
N SER A 393 30.54 24.88 -6.41
CA SER A 393 29.42 24.74 -5.50
C SER A 393 28.95 23.31 -5.69
N ARG A 394 29.82 22.38 -5.31
CA ARG A 394 29.45 21.05 -4.90
C ARG A 394 28.79 21.37 -3.59
N SER A 395 27.52 21.75 -3.71
CA SER A 395 26.53 21.64 -2.67
C SER A 395 26.79 20.25 -2.09
N TYR A 396 27.57 20.21 -1.00
CA TYR A 396 27.81 18.97 -0.28
C TYR A 396 26.49 18.70 0.39
N THR A 397 25.66 18.05 -0.40
CA THR A 397 24.29 17.69 -0.09
C THR A 397 24.34 16.16 -0.11
N PRO A 398 24.89 15.55 0.98
CA PRO A 398 25.17 14.11 1.03
C PRO A 398 23.91 13.25 0.84
N TYR A 399 22.72 13.86 0.80
CA TYR A 399 21.43 13.20 0.72
C TYR A 399 20.60 13.54 -0.52
N THR A 400 21.09 14.35 -1.48
CA THR A 400 20.28 14.70 -2.66
C THR A 400 19.97 13.48 -3.52
N ARG A 401 20.96 12.58 -3.70
CA ARG A 401 20.73 11.29 -4.35
C ARG A 401 19.82 10.36 -3.54
N VAL A 402 19.87 10.41 -2.21
CA VAL A 402 19.02 9.56 -1.36
C VAL A 402 17.57 10.03 -1.42
N LEU A 403 17.34 11.35 -1.38
CA LEU A 403 16.02 11.95 -1.59
C LEU A 403 15.45 11.65 -2.99
N GLU A 404 16.26 11.78 -4.05
CA GLU A 404 15.86 11.42 -5.42
C GLU A 404 15.52 9.93 -5.59
N LEU A 405 16.16 9.04 -4.84
CA LEU A 405 15.85 7.61 -4.85
C LEU A 405 14.58 7.30 -4.04
N THR A 406 14.33 8.03 -2.95
CA THR A 406 13.07 7.89 -2.20
C THR A 406 11.86 8.40 -2.97
N THR A 407 11.97 9.49 -3.73
CA THR A 407 10.85 10.04 -4.52
C THR A 407 10.54 9.21 -5.76
N LYS A 408 11.53 8.56 -6.39
CA LYS A 408 11.31 7.63 -7.50
C LYS A 408 10.61 6.33 -7.07
N LYS A 409 10.70 5.95 -5.81
CA LYS A 409 10.07 4.73 -5.25
C LYS A 409 8.59 4.93 -4.86
N THR A 410 8.12 6.18 -4.80
CA THR A 410 6.71 6.52 -4.50
C THR A 410 5.85 6.69 -5.75
N LEU A 411 6.44 6.60 -6.94
CA LEU A 411 5.79 6.79 -8.26
C LEU A 411 5.64 5.49 -9.07
N THR A 412 5.90 4.35 -8.46
CA THR A 412 5.61 2.99 -8.95
C THR A 412 4.88 2.24 -7.87
#